data_AF-A0A7C4ZKP1-F1
#
_entry.id   AF-A0A7C4ZKP1-F1
#
_cell.length_a   1.000
_cell.length_b   1.000
_cell.length_c   1.000
_cell.angle_alpha   90.00
_cell.angle_beta   90.00
_cell.angle_gamma   90.00
#
_symmetry.space_group_name_H-M   'P 1'
#
loop_
_entity.id
_entity.type
_entity.pdbx_description
1 polymer ?
#
loop_
_entity_poly.entity_id
_entity_poly.type
_entity_poly.pdbx_seq_one_letter_code
_entity_poly.pdbx_strand_id
1 'polypeptide(L)'
;MKVLLGVAAAALLMGAPAMAQTDAGAANTSCAAVAPPPTLPDGATATYEQMEAANTAYSAWFESNRAALECRRVEVEAVEARRQALLTAYNGGVDQLNATKTSWEAEVEEFNARAPQQQRRDPRSIHRQR
;
A
#
# COMPACT_ATOMS: atom_id res chain seq x y z
N MET A 1 -26.44 -52.39 2.99
CA MET A 1 -25.84 -51.46 3.97
C MET A 1 -26.92 -50.42 4.29
N LYS A 2 -27.60 -50.57 5.43
CA LYS A 2 -27.47 -49.72 6.63
C LYS A 2 -27.64 -48.21 6.33
N VAL A 3 -28.88 -47.67 6.43
CA VAL A 3 -29.41 -46.72 7.45
C VAL A 3 -28.58 -45.41 7.56
N LEU A 4 -29.06 -44.16 7.57
CA LEU A 4 -30.21 -43.49 8.23
C LEU A 4 -30.50 -42.11 7.60
N LEU A 5 -31.78 -41.76 7.67
CA LEU A 5 -32.40 -40.44 7.92
C LEU A 5 -31.47 -39.37 8.54
N GLY A 6 -31.45 -38.17 7.96
CA GLY A 6 -30.79 -36.99 8.50
C GLY A 6 -31.66 -35.74 8.36
N VAL A 7 -32.05 -35.20 9.50
CA VAL A 7 -33.06 -34.15 9.74
C VAL A 7 -32.67 -32.80 9.15
N ALA A 8 -33.67 -32.11 8.59
CA ALA A 8 -33.61 -30.70 8.24
C ALA A 8 -33.48 -29.84 9.51
N ALA A 9 -32.35 -29.17 9.68
CA ALA A 9 -32.17 -28.10 10.66
C ALA A 9 -31.93 -26.80 9.91
N ALA A 10 -32.99 -26.01 9.77
CA ALA A 10 -32.94 -24.62 9.36
C ALA A 10 -32.27 -23.81 10.49
N ALA A 11 -30.95 -23.68 10.42
CA ALA A 11 -30.21 -22.71 11.22
C ALA A 11 -30.13 -21.40 10.45
N LEU A 12 -31.13 -20.53 10.67
CA LEU A 12 -31.04 -19.09 10.39
C LEU A 12 -29.95 -18.51 11.30
N LEU A 13 -28.69 -18.67 10.90
CA LEU A 13 -27.60 -17.88 11.46
C LEU A 13 -27.78 -16.45 10.94
N MET A 14 -28.29 -15.61 11.83
CA MET A 14 -28.27 -14.16 11.70
C MET A 14 -26.82 -13.74 11.43
N GLY A 15 -26.49 -13.54 10.15
CA GLY A 15 -25.29 -12.84 9.73
C GLY A 15 -25.44 -11.37 10.10
N ALA A 16 -25.19 -11.03 11.37
CA ALA A 16 -24.86 -9.67 11.72
C ALA A 16 -23.63 -9.30 10.87
N PRO A 17 -23.66 -8.23 10.06
CA PRO A 17 -22.44 -7.71 9.50
C PRO A 17 -21.62 -7.25 10.71
N ALA A 18 -20.60 -8.03 11.06
CA ALA A 18 -19.54 -7.54 11.90
C ALA A 18 -19.03 -6.28 11.20
N MET A 19 -19.39 -5.13 11.75
CA MET A 19 -18.76 -3.87 11.40
C MET A 19 -17.28 -4.13 11.55
N ALA A 20 -16.58 -4.32 10.43
CA ALA A 20 -15.15 -4.31 10.40
C ALA A 20 -14.77 -2.94 10.92
N GLN A 21 -14.49 -2.86 12.22
CA GLN A 21 -13.73 -1.78 12.79
C GLN A 21 -12.40 -1.89 12.06
N THR A 22 -12.28 -1.15 10.95
CA THR A 22 -11.00 -0.72 10.44
C THR A 22 -10.41 0.12 11.56
N ASP A 23 -9.83 -0.55 12.55
CA ASP A 23 -8.69 -0.01 13.26
C ASP A 23 -7.76 0.42 12.14
N ALA A 24 -7.78 1.73 11.83
CA ALA A 24 -6.85 2.32 10.90
C ALA A 24 -5.48 1.95 11.45
N GLY A 25 -4.87 0.93 10.82
CA GLY A 25 -3.85 0.11 11.45
C GLY A 25 -2.80 1.02 12.06
N ALA A 26 -2.62 0.89 13.38
CA ALA A 26 -1.53 1.57 14.06
C ALA A 26 -0.27 1.31 13.24
N ALA A 27 0.38 2.38 12.77
CA ALA A 27 1.60 2.24 12.01
C ALA A 27 2.57 1.41 12.86
N ASN A 28 2.96 0.23 12.36
CA ASN A 28 3.90 -0.64 13.05
C ASN A 28 5.24 0.07 13.13
N THR A 29 5.63 0.42 14.35
CA THR A 29 6.69 1.41 14.59
C THR A 29 7.55 0.86 15.73
N SER A 30 8.87 0.86 15.56
CA SER A 30 9.81 0.17 16.46
C SER A 30 10.36 1.07 17.56
N CYS A 31 10.27 2.40 17.39
CA CYS A 31 10.60 3.36 18.45
C CYS A 31 9.65 3.28 19.64
N ALA A 32 10.11 3.81 20.77
CA ALA A 32 9.30 3.96 21.97
C ALA A 32 8.05 4.83 21.74
N ALA A 33 7.00 4.59 22.54
CA ALA A 33 5.85 5.47 22.58
C ALA A 33 6.24 6.84 23.16
N VAL A 34 5.61 7.90 22.66
CA VAL A 34 5.71 9.24 23.24
C VAL A 34 4.93 9.22 24.56
N ALA A 35 5.62 9.44 25.68
CA ALA A 35 5.02 9.44 26.99
C ALA A 35 4.22 10.74 27.22
N PRO A 36 3.10 10.70 27.95
CA PRO A 36 2.35 11.91 28.30
C PRO A 36 3.21 12.82 29.19
N PRO A 37 3.01 14.16 29.11
CA PRO A 37 3.75 15.11 29.94
C PRO A 37 3.45 14.90 31.43
N PRO A 38 4.44 15.11 32.32
CA PRO A 38 4.21 15.08 33.76
C PRO A 38 3.32 16.26 34.18
N THR A 39 2.58 16.09 35.28
CA THR A 39 1.86 17.20 35.91
C THR A 39 2.88 18.13 36.57
N LEU A 40 2.82 19.42 36.24
CA LEU A 40 3.67 20.45 36.84
C LEU A 40 2.91 21.17 37.96
N PRO A 41 3.57 21.48 39.10
CA PRO A 41 2.95 22.26 40.16
C PRO A 41 2.78 23.73 39.76
N ASP A 42 1.82 24.42 40.38
CA ASP A 42 1.62 25.86 40.17
C ASP A 42 2.74 26.67 40.83
N GLY A 43 3.53 27.37 40.02
CA GLY A 43 4.68 28.14 40.50
C GLY A 43 4.33 29.28 41.46
N ALA A 44 3.07 29.71 41.56
CA ALA A 44 2.64 30.71 42.53
C ALA A 44 2.48 30.16 43.95
N THR A 45 2.26 28.85 44.10
CA THR A 45 1.94 28.20 45.38
C THR A 45 2.89 27.05 45.73
N ALA A 46 3.70 26.59 44.77
CA ALA A 46 4.64 25.50 44.94
C ALA A 46 5.81 25.86 45.87
N THR A 47 6.27 24.90 46.66
CA THR A 47 7.52 25.01 47.40
C THR A 47 8.73 24.82 46.47
N TYR A 48 9.91 25.24 46.92
CA TYR A 48 11.17 25.04 46.19
C TYR A 48 11.40 23.55 45.87
N GLU A 49 11.21 22.67 46.86
CA GLU A 49 11.37 21.22 46.72
C GLU A 49 10.42 20.63 45.67
N GLN A 50 9.17 21.12 45.61
CA GLN A 50 8.20 20.70 44.59
C GLN A 50 8.63 21.12 43.19
N MET A 51 9.15 22.35 43.03
CA MET A 51 9.65 22.84 41.76
C MET A 51 10.90 22.08 41.29
N GLU A 52 11.82 21.74 42.20
CA GLU A 52 13.02 20.96 41.90
C GLU A 52 12.67 19.52 41.45
N ALA A 53 11.74 18.88 42.14
CA ALA A 53 11.23 17.56 41.75
C ALA A 53 10.54 17.62 40.37
N ALA A 54 9.73 18.65 40.13
CA ALA A 54 9.07 18.85 38.84
C ALA A 54 10.08 19.09 37.70
N ASN A 55 11.13 19.86 37.94
CA ASN A 55 12.19 20.09 36.94
C ASN A 55 12.92 18.79 36.57
N THR A 56 13.19 17.94 37.56
CA THR A 56 13.80 16.62 37.34
C THR A 56 12.89 15.73 36.50
N ALA A 57 11.61 15.63 36.86
CA ALA A 57 10.62 14.85 36.12
C ALA A 57 10.42 15.35 34.69
N TYR A 58 10.33 16.67 34.51
CA TYR A 58 10.21 17.31 33.20
C TYR A 58 11.43 17.04 32.32
N SER A 59 12.64 17.20 32.85
CA SER A 59 13.88 16.98 32.09
C SER A 59 13.99 15.54 31.61
N ALA A 60 13.68 14.56 32.47
CA ALA A 60 13.68 13.15 32.10
C ALA A 60 12.60 12.83 31.04
N TRP A 61 11.40 13.39 31.20
CA TRP A 61 10.33 13.27 30.21
C TRP A 61 10.74 13.89 28.86
N PHE A 62 11.32 15.09 28.86
CA PHE A 62 11.72 15.77 27.63
C PHE A 62 12.78 14.98 26.87
N GLU A 63 13.83 14.53 27.55
CA GLU A 63 14.91 13.75 26.94
C GLU A 63 14.42 12.43 26.33
N SER A 64 13.59 11.69 27.06
CA SER A 64 13.01 10.43 26.56
C SER A 64 12.11 10.63 25.35
N ASN A 65 11.27 11.68 25.34
CA ASN A 65 10.40 11.97 24.20
C ASN A 65 11.16 12.52 23.00
N ARG A 66 12.21 13.31 23.21
CA ARG A 66 13.10 13.77 22.13
C ARG A 66 13.72 12.57 21.41
N ALA A 67 14.22 11.58 22.15
CA ALA A 67 14.77 10.36 21.56
C ALA A 67 13.71 9.55 20.80
N ALA A 68 12.49 9.43 21.34
CA ALA A 68 11.39 8.75 20.65
C ALA A 68 11.03 9.45 19.34
N LEU A 69 10.90 10.78 19.34
CA LEU A 69 10.57 11.57 18.15
C LEU A 69 11.67 11.52 17.08
N GLU A 70 12.94 11.56 17.49
CA GLU A 70 14.07 11.44 16.56
C GLU A 70 14.09 10.06 15.89
N CYS A 71 13.82 8.99 16.63
CA CYS A 71 13.68 7.67 16.02
C CYS A 71 12.51 7.63 15.01
N ARG A 72 11.35 8.23 15.34
CA ARG A 72 10.21 8.30 14.41
C ARG A 72 10.55 9.07 13.13
N ARG A 73 11.35 10.15 13.23
CA ARG A 73 11.87 10.88 12.06
C ARG A 73 12.64 9.96 11.13
N VAL A 74 13.55 9.17 11.68
CA VAL A 74 14.35 8.20 10.90
C VAL A 74 13.46 7.13 10.25
N GLU A 75 12.45 6.60 10.96
CA GLU A 75 11.50 5.64 10.37
C GLU A 75 10.72 6.25 9.20
N VAL A 76 10.25 7.49 9.31
CA VAL A 76 9.56 8.21 8.22
C VAL A 76 10.48 8.37 7.01
N GLU A 77 11.73 8.77 7.22
CA GLU A 77 12.72 8.91 6.14
C GLU A 77 12.98 7.57 5.42
N ALA A 78 13.05 6.47 6.17
CA ALA A 78 13.20 5.13 5.60
C ALA A 78 11.97 4.72 4.76
N VAL A 79 10.76 5.05 5.22
CA VAL A 79 9.52 4.79 4.47
C VAL A 79 9.49 5.61 3.18
N GLU A 80 9.86 6.89 3.23
CA GLU A 80 9.92 7.75 2.04
C GLU A 80 10.97 7.25 1.03
N ALA A 81 12.15 6.83 1.51
CA ALA A 81 13.18 6.23 0.65
C ALA A 81 12.66 4.96 -0.05
N ARG A 82 11.97 4.08 0.69
CA ARG A 82 11.35 2.88 0.12
C ARG A 82 10.27 3.21 -0.89
N ARG A 83 9.41 4.19 -0.59
CA ARG A 83 8.37 4.69 -1.51
C ARG A 83 8.99 5.19 -2.81
N GLN A 84 10.04 6.00 -2.72
CA GLN A 84 10.74 6.53 -3.89
C GLN A 84 11.36 5.42 -4.73
N ALA A 85 11.99 4.41 -4.10
CA ALA A 85 12.54 3.27 -4.82
C ALA A 85 11.47 2.47 -5.58
N LEU A 86 10.30 2.26 -4.97
CA LEU A 86 9.17 1.59 -5.62
C LEU A 86 8.62 2.40 -6.81
N LEU A 87 8.54 3.72 -6.69
CA LEU A 87 8.13 4.60 -7.79
C LEU A 87 9.11 4.51 -8.97
N THR A 88 10.42 4.54 -8.70
CA THR A 88 11.44 4.36 -9.73
C THR A 88 11.29 3.01 -10.44
N ALA A 89 11.10 1.92 -9.68
CA ALA A 89 10.91 0.59 -10.25
C ALA A 89 9.63 0.50 -11.10
N TYR A 90 8.53 1.08 -10.62
CA TYR A 90 7.26 1.15 -11.36
C TYR A 90 7.43 1.88 -12.69
N ASN A 91 8.02 3.08 -12.66
CA ASN A 91 8.23 3.88 -13.87
C ASN A 91 9.13 3.15 -14.88
N GLY A 92 10.22 2.51 -14.42
CA GLY A 92 11.05 1.67 -15.28
C GLY A 92 10.30 0.51 -15.93
N GLY A 93 9.37 -0.11 -15.20
CA GLY A 93 8.48 -1.15 -15.75
C GLY A 93 7.51 -0.61 -16.80
N VAL A 94 6.96 0.59 -16.60
CA VAL A 94 6.10 1.27 -17.58
C VAL A 94 6.88 1.57 -18.87
N ASP A 95 8.10 2.07 -18.75
CA ASP A 95 8.95 2.35 -19.90
C ASP A 95 9.27 1.08 -20.70
N GLN A 96 9.64 0.00 -20.00
CA GLN A 96 9.92 -1.29 -20.63
C GLN A 96 8.68 -1.86 -21.33
N LEU A 97 7.50 -1.77 -20.71
CA LEU A 97 6.25 -2.22 -21.30
C LEU A 97 5.94 -1.45 -22.59
N ASN A 98 6.07 -0.12 -22.56
CA ASN A 98 5.83 0.73 -23.72
C ASN A 98 6.81 0.46 -24.86
N ALA A 99 8.10 0.29 -24.54
CA ALA A 99 9.12 -0.09 -25.52
C ALA A 99 8.81 -1.44 -26.17
N THR A 100 8.44 -2.44 -25.36
CA THR A 100 8.06 -3.77 -25.83
C THR A 100 6.83 -3.72 -26.73
N LYS A 101 5.80 -2.97 -26.33
CA LYS A 101 4.58 -2.76 -27.13
C LYS A 101 4.92 -2.15 -28.49
N THR A 102 5.75 -1.10 -28.51
CA THR A 102 6.15 -0.40 -29.74
C THR A 102 6.94 -1.34 -30.66
N SER A 103 7.89 -2.11 -30.10
CA SER A 103 8.63 -3.12 -30.88
C SER A 103 7.71 -4.18 -31.45
N TRP A 104 6.75 -4.67 -30.67
CA TRP A 104 5.78 -5.66 -31.15
C TRP A 104 4.88 -5.12 -32.27
N GLU A 105 4.41 -3.88 -32.15
CA GLU A 105 3.60 -3.22 -33.19
C GLU A 105 4.37 -3.12 -34.52
N ALA A 106 5.67 -2.82 -34.47
CA ALA A 106 6.53 -2.80 -35.66
C ALA A 106 6.67 -4.19 -36.31
N GLU A 107 6.90 -5.23 -35.52
CA GLU A 107 6.99 -6.62 -36.03
C GLU A 107 5.68 -7.08 -36.70
N VAL A 108 4.54 -6.70 -36.11
CA VAL A 108 3.22 -6.99 -36.68
C VAL A 108 3.01 -6.23 -37.99
N GLU A 109 3.43 -4.97 -38.08
CA GLU A 109 3.37 -4.19 -39.32
C GLU A 109 4.19 -4.85 -40.43
N GLU A 110 5.44 -5.25 -40.15
CA GLU A 110 6.28 -5.95 -41.11
C GLU A 110 5.67 -7.29 -41.56
N PHE A 111 5.12 -8.07 -40.62
CA PHE A 111 4.45 -9.32 -40.94
C PHE A 111 3.25 -9.10 -41.88
N ASN A 112 2.43 -8.09 -41.60
CA ASN A 112 1.28 -7.75 -42.44
C ASN A 112 1.69 -7.22 -43.82
N ALA A 113 2.80 -6.49 -43.92
CA ALA A 113 3.35 -6.03 -45.19
C ALA A 113 3.87 -7.19 -46.07
N ARG A 114 4.36 -8.28 -45.45
CA ARG A 114 4.79 -9.50 -46.14
C ARG A 114 3.63 -10.36 -46.63
N ALA A 115 2.42 -10.20 -46.08
CA ALA A 115 1.26 -10.97 -46.53
C ALA A 115 1.00 -10.66 -48.01
N PRO A 116 1.08 -11.66 -48.91
CA PRO A 116 0.98 -11.40 -50.34
C PRO A 116 -0.40 -10.79 -50.65
N GLN A 117 -0.43 -9.71 -51.43
CA GLN A 117 -1.65 -9.13 -52.02
C GLN A 117 -2.41 -10.10 -52.96
N GLN A 118 -2.11 -11.40 -52.90
CA GLN A 118 -2.59 -12.47 -53.79
C GLN A 118 -4.10 -12.67 -53.79
N GLN A 119 -4.87 -12.09 -52.86
CA GLN A 119 -6.33 -12.16 -52.87
C GLN A 119 -7.05 -10.90 -53.34
N ARG A 120 -6.36 -9.78 -53.60
CA ARG A 120 -7.01 -8.54 -54.12
C ARG A 120 -6.93 -8.35 -55.64
N ARG A 121 -6.19 -9.20 -56.35
CA ARG A 121 -6.37 -9.47 -57.79
C ARG A 121 -6.88 -10.91 -57.85
N ASP A 122 -8.17 -11.18 -58.04
CA ASP A 122 -8.77 -11.11 -59.37
C ASP A 122 -10.31 -11.30 -59.31
N PRO A 123 -11.13 -10.25 -59.48
CA PRO A 123 -12.56 -10.41 -59.76
C PRO A 123 -12.86 -10.64 -61.25
N ARG A 124 -11.85 -10.79 -62.13
CA ARG A 124 -12.04 -10.80 -63.60
C ARG A 124 -11.80 -12.15 -64.28
N SER A 125 -11.42 -13.22 -63.59
CA SER A 125 -11.31 -14.55 -64.22
C SER A 125 -12.64 -15.30 -64.42
N ILE A 126 -13.79 -14.76 -63.98
CA ILE A 126 -15.10 -15.44 -64.12
C ILE A 126 -15.83 -15.09 -65.44
N HIS A 127 -15.35 -14.14 -66.25
CA HIS A 127 -16.04 -13.69 -67.48
C HIS A 127 -15.21 -13.77 -68.76
N ARG A 128 -14.61 -14.94 -69.04
CA ARG A 128 -14.29 -15.32 -70.43
C ARG A 128 -15.05 -16.59 -70.80
N GLN A 129 -16.36 -16.41 -70.93
CA GLN A 129 -17.24 -17.29 -71.67
C GLN A 129 -17.04 -17.07 -73.18
N ARG A 130 -17.14 -18.19 -73.92
CA ARG A 130 -17.49 -18.35 -75.33
C ARG A 130 -16.42 -18.07 -76.39
#